data_AF-A0A1H3HMR5-F1
#
_entry.id   AF-A0A1H3HMR5-F1
#
_cell.length_a   1.000
_cell.length_b   1.000
_cell.length_c   1.000
_cell.angle_alpha   90.00
_cell.angle_beta   90.00
_cell.angle_gamma   90.00
#
_symmetry.space_group_name_H-M   'P 1'
#
loop_
_entity.id
_entity.type
_entity.pdbx_description
1 polymer ?
#
loop_
_entity_poly.entity_id
_entity_poly.type
_entity_poly.pdbx_seq_one_letter_code
_entity_poly.pdbx_strand_id
1 'polypeptide(L)'
;MARRSIAAACVAVLLACLPGAAGATVEKWPSPLDFASQLDLECFKTDAYQPPATVVTLRHLNPVLAGQPAETVKVGARDQLCVPVAKNGKIPPPVVADLIQFVDLSCYQVRSIGVESKLKLTHLNPVVTAMGVPSTEVMVGGTDQLCLPVVKNGKFPPEWVLQFVQYLDLKCSVLFPAAPLGIQLTLSQLNPVLANLPKQQVKVNEARRLCVPVQKNDQKIPSDILDVIQWVDLEKFDITPGPTPGPIALALDLTHLNPLMSAWPRERAVLSGPVQLGLPVAKNGKIPPG
;
A
#
# COMPACT_ATOMS: atom_id res chain seq x y z
N MET A 1 -13.06 12.91 -86.08
CA MET A 1 -12.73 11.64 -85.39
C MET A 1 -12.03 11.97 -84.08
N ALA A 2 -12.75 11.85 -82.97
CA ALA A 2 -12.26 12.21 -81.63
C ALA A 2 -11.33 11.12 -81.09
N ARG A 3 -10.13 11.50 -80.65
CA ARG A 3 -9.24 10.64 -79.84
C ARG A 3 -9.26 11.17 -78.40
N ARG A 4 -9.74 10.31 -77.49
CA ARG A 4 -9.64 10.45 -76.04
C ARG A 4 -8.23 10.04 -75.59
N SER A 5 -7.60 10.84 -74.75
CA SER A 5 -6.38 10.47 -74.01
C SER A 5 -6.65 10.64 -72.51
N ILE A 6 -6.28 9.61 -71.76
CA ILE A 6 -6.51 9.41 -70.32
C ILE A 6 -5.13 9.36 -69.62
N ALA A 7 -5.11 9.82 -68.36
CA ALA A 7 -4.11 9.60 -67.30
C ALA A 7 -2.80 10.41 -67.40
N ALA A 8 -2.12 10.80 -66.31
CA ALA A 8 -2.15 10.30 -64.94
C ALA A 8 -1.84 11.42 -63.92
N ALA A 9 -2.48 11.39 -62.75
CA ALA A 9 -2.12 12.21 -61.60
C ALA A 9 -1.23 11.40 -60.65
N CYS A 10 0.03 11.82 -60.48
CA CYS A 10 0.94 11.28 -59.48
C CYS A 10 0.59 11.83 -58.09
N VAL A 11 0.16 10.96 -57.18
CA VAL A 11 0.04 11.28 -55.75
C VAL A 11 1.36 10.92 -55.08
N ALA A 12 2.11 11.92 -54.66
CA ALA A 12 3.29 11.74 -53.82
C ALA A 12 2.84 11.60 -52.36
N VAL A 13 3.06 10.42 -51.77
CA VAL A 13 2.87 10.17 -50.34
C VAL A 13 4.18 10.54 -49.63
N LEU A 14 4.16 11.66 -48.90
CA LEU A 14 5.22 12.03 -47.98
C LEU A 14 5.05 11.25 -46.67
N LEU A 15 5.89 10.24 -46.45
CA LEU A 15 6.06 9.62 -45.13
C LEU A 15 6.77 10.62 -44.20
N ALA A 16 6.03 11.19 -43.25
CA ALA A 16 6.60 11.93 -42.14
C ALA A 16 7.14 10.93 -41.10
N CYS A 17 8.45 10.79 -41.00
CA CYS A 17 9.12 10.15 -39.86
C CYS A 17 8.94 11.05 -38.63
N LEU A 18 7.97 10.72 -37.77
CA LEU A 18 7.88 11.30 -36.44
C LEU A 18 9.05 10.77 -35.58
N PRO A 19 9.86 11.64 -34.96
CA PRO A 19 10.88 11.21 -34.02
C PRO A 19 10.19 10.54 -32.83
N GLY A 20 10.66 9.33 -32.50
CA GLY A 20 10.17 8.55 -31.38
C GLY A 20 10.21 9.36 -30.09
N ALA A 21 9.13 9.30 -29.33
CA ALA A 21 9.08 9.82 -27.98
C ALA A 21 10.24 9.20 -27.19
N ALA A 22 11.19 10.04 -26.79
CA ALA A 22 12.23 9.66 -25.86
C ALA A 22 11.55 9.10 -24.60
N GLY A 23 11.84 7.84 -24.29
CA GLY A 23 11.38 7.22 -23.05
C GLY A 23 11.87 8.07 -21.88
N ALA A 24 10.94 8.53 -21.06
CA ALA A 24 11.27 9.14 -19.79
C ALA A 24 12.12 8.12 -19.02
N THR A 25 13.39 8.46 -18.79
CA THR A 25 14.25 7.71 -17.88
C THR A 25 13.55 7.66 -16.54
N VAL A 26 13.27 6.45 -16.04
CA VAL A 26 12.68 6.23 -14.72
C VAL A 26 13.50 7.04 -13.72
N GLU A 27 12.85 8.06 -13.16
CA GLU A 27 13.36 8.83 -12.05
C GLU A 27 13.69 7.84 -10.94
N LYS A 28 14.95 7.82 -10.49
CA LYS A 28 15.46 6.88 -9.47
C LYS A 28 14.42 6.74 -8.35
N TRP A 29 14.09 5.50 -7.99
CA TRP A 29 13.17 5.23 -6.87
C TRP A 29 13.56 6.06 -5.64
N PRO A 30 12.58 6.52 -4.84
CA PRO A 30 12.92 7.13 -3.55
C PRO A 30 13.79 6.17 -2.74
N SER A 31 14.65 6.73 -1.88
CA SER A 31 15.43 5.89 -0.99
C SER A 31 14.48 5.05 -0.11
N PRO A 32 14.91 3.87 0.35
CA PRO A 32 14.08 3.05 1.25
C PRO A 32 13.58 3.83 2.48
N LEU A 33 14.42 4.68 3.07
CA LEU A 33 14.02 5.54 4.18
C LEU A 33 13.00 6.61 3.76
N ASP A 34 13.21 7.29 2.64
CA ASP A 34 12.31 8.35 2.16
C ASP A 34 10.92 7.80 1.86
N PHE A 35 10.83 6.59 1.30
CA PHE A 35 9.54 5.95 1.05
C PHE A 35 8.90 5.41 2.34
N ALA A 36 9.61 4.55 3.07
CA ALA A 36 9.04 3.85 4.22
C ALA A 36 8.62 4.82 5.33
N SER A 37 9.42 5.86 5.62
CA SER A 37 9.12 6.83 6.70
C SER A 37 7.88 7.70 6.45
N GLN A 38 7.43 7.78 5.19
CA GLN A 38 6.32 8.62 4.76
C GLN A 38 5.04 7.82 4.46
N LEU A 39 5.11 6.49 4.46
CA LEU A 39 3.96 5.64 4.18
C LEU A 39 3.11 5.44 5.43
N ASP A 40 1.97 6.12 5.46
CA ASP A 40 0.97 5.99 6.50
C ASP A 40 -0.38 5.64 5.90
N LEU A 41 -1.05 4.66 6.50
CA LEU A 41 -2.27 4.10 5.94
C LEU A 41 -3.42 4.20 6.93
N GLU A 42 -4.49 4.88 6.55
CA GLU A 42 -5.77 4.80 7.27
C GLU A 42 -6.60 3.64 6.73
N CYS A 43 -7.03 2.76 7.63
CA CYS A 43 -7.80 1.57 7.29
C CYS A 43 -9.26 1.76 7.66
N PHE A 44 -10.12 1.60 6.67
CA PHE A 44 -11.56 1.67 6.78
C PHE A 44 -12.15 0.28 6.90
N LYS A 45 -13.15 0.12 7.78
CA LYS A 45 -13.98 -1.08 7.78
C LYS A 45 -14.85 -1.08 6.52
N THR A 46 -14.91 -2.24 5.87
CA THR A 46 -15.71 -2.48 4.66
C THR A 46 -16.83 -3.47 4.91
N ASP A 47 -17.81 -3.50 4.01
CA ASP A 47 -18.65 -4.69 3.84
C ASP A 47 -17.79 -5.91 3.46
N ALA A 48 -18.23 -7.10 3.87
CA ALA A 48 -17.48 -8.32 3.62
C ALA A 48 -17.53 -8.66 2.12
N TYR A 49 -16.37 -8.98 1.55
CA TYR A 49 -16.24 -9.54 0.20
C TYR A 49 -15.49 -10.87 0.28
N GLN A 50 -16.01 -11.91 -0.37
CA GLN A 50 -15.37 -13.23 -0.41
C GLN A 50 -14.63 -13.41 -1.74
N PRO A 51 -13.28 -13.40 -1.75
CA PRO A 51 -12.51 -13.67 -2.96
C PRO A 51 -12.61 -15.15 -3.37
N PRO A 52 -12.20 -15.49 -4.61
CA PRO A 52 -11.98 -16.86 -5.03
C PRO A 52 -11.10 -17.62 -4.03
N ALA A 53 -11.43 -18.90 -3.78
CA ALA A 53 -10.68 -19.73 -2.84
C ALA A 53 -9.21 -19.84 -3.28
N THR A 54 -8.33 -19.20 -2.53
CA THR A 54 -6.91 -19.06 -2.89
C THR A 54 -6.03 -19.43 -1.71
N VAL A 55 -4.98 -20.20 -1.99
CA VAL A 55 -3.93 -20.54 -1.03
C VAL A 55 -2.62 -19.96 -1.55
N VAL A 56 -1.88 -19.30 -0.66
CA VAL A 56 -0.58 -18.68 -0.99
C VAL A 56 0.46 -19.05 0.04
N THR A 57 1.69 -19.22 -0.42
CA THR A 57 2.87 -19.32 0.44
C THR A 57 3.53 -17.96 0.54
N LEU A 58 3.69 -17.46 1.77
CA LEU A 58 4.24 -16.17 2.12
C LEU A 58 5.68 -16.33 2.62
N ARG A 59 6.59 -15.49 2.13
CA ARG A 59 7.96 -15.34 2.66
C ARG A 59 8.20 -13.90 3.04
N HIS A 60 8.87 -13.67 4.17
CA HIS A 60 9.26 -12.33 4.56
C HIS A 60 10.27 -11.74 3.59
N LEU A 61 10.03 -10.49 3.18
CA LEU A 61 11.03 -9.69 2.48
C LEU A 61 11.91 -8.90 3.44
N ASN A 62 11.39 -8.52 4.61
CA ASN A 62 12.13 -7.71 5.55
C ASN A 62 13.42 -8.40 6.03
N PRO A 63 14.61 -7.76 5.95
CA PRO A 63 15.88 -8.37 6.34
C PRO A 63 15.95 -8.87 7.78
N VAL A 64 15.20 -8.27 8.72
CA VAL A 64 15.15 -8.70 10.12
C VAL A 64 14.37 -10.02 10.29
N LEU A 65 13.44 -10.30 9.38
CA LEU A 65 12.55 -11.46 9.45
C LEU A 65 12.78 -12.48 8.32
N ALA A 66 13.70 -12.21 7.39
CA ALA A 66 13.95 -13.04 6.21
C ALA A 66 14.36 -14.49 6.54
N GLY A 67 14.93 -14.74 7.73
CA GLY A 67 15.29 -16.09 8.19
C GLY A 67 14.12 -16.91 8.72
N GLN A 68 12.90 -16.36 8.82
CA GLN A 68 11.74 -17.10 9.31
C GLN A 68 11.18 -18.07 8.27
N PRO A 69 10.54 -19.17 8.71
CA PRO A 69 9.91 -20.13 7.79
C PRO A 69 8.84 -19.48 6.91
N ALA A 70 8.65 -20.04 5.72
CA ALA A 70 7.53 -19.67 4.87
C ALA A 70 6.21 -20.13 5.50
N GLU A 71 5.16 -19.34 5.31
CA GLU A 71 3.82 -19.63 5.85
C GLU A 71 2.84 -19.87 4.71
N THR A 72 2.09 -20.96 4.75
CA THR A 72 1.01 -21.19 3.79
C THR A 72 -0.33 -20.80 4.41
N VAL A 73 -1.05 -19.88 3.75
CA VAL A 73 -2.31 -19.35 4.24
C VAL A 73 -3.41 -19.49 3.21
N LYS A 74 -4.64 -19.71 3.69
CA LYS A 74 -5.86 -19.61 2.89
C LYS A 74 -6.41 -18.18 3.01
N VAL A 75 -6.65 -17.53 1.88
CA VAL A 75 -7.24 -16.19 1.84
C VAL A 75 -8.75 -16.29 2.14
N GLY A 76 -9.18 -15.58 3.18
CA GLY A 76 -10.57 -15.44 3.60
C GLY A 76 -11.22 -14.18 3.05
N ALA A 77 -12.28 -13.71 3.71
CA ALA A 77 -13.00 -12.51 3.30
C ALA A 77 -12.16 -11.24 3.52
N ARG A 78 -12.37 -10.23 2.67
CA ARG A 78 -11.92 -8.86 2.93
C ARG A 78 -12.74 -8.24 4.05
N ASP A 79 -12.09 -7.56 4.98
CA ASP A 79 -12.75 -6.76 6.01
C ASP A 79 -12.31 -5.29 6.08
N GLN A 80 -11.17 -4.94 5.49
CA GLN A 80 -10.64 -3.58 5.49
C GLN A 80 -10.11 -3.13 4.12
N LEU A 81 -10.18 -1.82 3.89
CA LEU A 81 -9.44 -1.12 2.83
C LEU A 81 -8.55 -0.06 3.49
N CYS A 82 -7.26 -0.15 3.28
CA CYS A 82 -6.27 0.81 3.77
C CYS A 82 -5.83 1.75 2.65
N VAL A 83 -5.78 3.05 2.93
CA VAL A 83 -5.50 4.12 1.95
C VAL A 83 -4.51 5.13 2.53
N PRO A 84 -3.70 5.78 1.68
CA PRO A 84 -2.63 6.65 2.12
C PRO A 84 -3.15 7.95 2.72
N VAL A 85 -2.57 8.38 3.84
CA VAL A 85 -2.92 9.62 4.54
C VAL A 85 -1.70 10.42 4.94
N ALA A 86 -1.86 11.74 4.99
CA ALA A 86 -0.91 12.66 5.59
C ALA A 86 -1.31 12.96 7.04
N LYS A 87 -0.32 13.20 7.91
CA LYS A 87 -0.55 13.59 9.32
C LYS A 87 -0.22 15.05 9.54
N ASN A 88 -1.09 15.75 10.27
CA ASN A 88 -0.90 17.13 10.71
C ASN A 88 -0.51 18.09 9.56
N GLY A 89 -1.04 17.84 8.37
CA GLY A 89 -0.76 18.62 7.16
C GLY A 89 0.66 18.46 6.60
N LYS A 90 1.47 17.51 7.10
CA LYS A 90 2.78 17.18 6.54
C LYS A 90 2.61 16.24 5.36
N ILE A 91 2.65 16.81 4.16
CA ILE A 91 2.63 16.07 2.90
C ILE A 91 4.05 15.55 2.60
N PRO A 92 4.20 14.30 2.13
CA PRO A 92 5.49 13.78 1.68
C PRO A 92 6.09 14.63 0.54
N PRO A 93 7.42 14.59 0.33
CA PRO A 93 8.04 15.21 -0.86
C PRO A 93 7.41 14.69 -2.17
N PRO A 94 7.37 15.50 -3.25
CA PRO A 94 6.62 15.17 -4.48
C PRO A 94 6.87 13.76 -5.04
N VAL A 95 8.13 13.36 -5.21
CA VAL A 95 8.51 12.03 -5.73
C VAL A 95 7.92 10.89 -4.88
N VAL A 96 7.89 11.07 -3.56
CA VAL A 96 7.33 10.09 -2.62
C VAL A 96 5.80 10.15 -2.62
N ALA A 97 5.22 11.35 -2.64
CA ALA A 97 3.77 11.55 -2.68
C ALA A 97 3.16 10.96 -3.97
N ASP A 98 3.84 11.11 -5.10
CA ASP A 98 3.40 10.60 -6.40
C ASP A 98 3.29 9.09 -6.45
N LEU A 99 4.09 8.40 -5.64
CA LEU A 99 4.05 6.95 -5.46
C LEU A 99 3.03 6.55 -4.37
N ILE A 100 3.11 7.17 -3.18
CA ILE A 100 2.29 6.85 -2.01
C ILE A 100 0.80 7.03 -2.28
N GLN A 101 0.39 8.04 -3.04
CA GLN A 101 -1.03 8.31 -3.31
C GLN A 101 -1.77 7.13 -3.99
N PHE A 102 -1.04 6.18 -4.58
CA PHE A 102 -1.57 4.98 -5.21
C PHE A 102 -1.39 3.70 -4.37
N VAL A 103 -0.85 3.79 -3.15
CA VAL A 103 -0.68 2.64 -2.24
C VAL A 103 -1.98 2.34 -1.51
N ASP A 104 -2.91 1.71 -2.21
CA ASP A 104 -4.16 1.26 -1.63
C ASP A 104 -4.13 -0.25 -1.41
N LEU A 105 -4.48 -0.70 -0.21
CA LEU A 105 -4.39 -2.10 0.16
C LEU A 105 -5.73 -2.66 0.61
N SER A 106 -6.22 -3.69 -0.07
CA SER A 106 -7.36 -4.48 0.36
C SER A 106 -6.87 -5.57 1.32
N CYS A 107 -7.39 -5.61 2.55
CA CYS A 107 -6.93 -6.53 3.59
C CYS A 107 -7.93 -7.67 3.80
N TYR A 108 -7.43 -8.89 3.61
CA TYR A 108 -8.16 -10.14 3.73
C TYR A 108 -7.78 -10.84 5.01
N GLN A 109 -8.76 -11.50 5.62
CA GLN A 109 -8.53 -12.39 6.73
C GLN A 109 -7.68 -13.58 6.27
N VAL A 110 -6.67 -13.91 7.06
CA VAL A 110 -5.91 -15.16 6.94
C VAL A 110 -5.74 -15.74 8.34
N ARG A 111 -5.25 -16.97 8.45
CA ARG A 111 -4.88 -17.55 9.75
C ARG A 111 -3.61 -18.38 9.60
N SER A 112 -2.64 -18.09 10.44
CA SER A 112 -1.42 -18.87 10.62
C SER A 112 -0.95 -18.74 12.06
N ILE A 113 -0.42 -19.82 12.63
CA ILE A 113 0.10 -19.82 14.00
C ILE A 113 1.47 -19.11 14.12
N GLY A 114 2.15 -18.85 13.00
CA GLY A 114 3.41 -18.10 12.95
C GLY A 114 4.53 -18.65 13.84
N VAL A 115 5.68 -17.97 13.85
CA VAL A 115 6.73 -18.16 14.85
C VAL A 115 6.81 -16.90 15.69
N GLU A 116 6.68 -17.07 17.01
CA GLU A 116 6.76 -15.92 17.92
C GLU A 116 8.11 -15.23 17.83
N SER A 117 8.09 -13.91 17.69
CA SER A 117 9.31 -13.11 17.52
C SER A 117 9.30 -11.90 18.43
N LYS A 118 10.33 -11.77 19.27
CA LYS A 118 10.54 -10.56 20.06
C LYS A 118 11.19 -9.48 19.20
N LEU A 119 10.59 -8.30 19.13
CA LEU A 119 11.07 -7.17 18.37
C LEU A 119 11.08 -5.89 19.20
N LYS A 120 12.01 -4.99 18.88
CA LYS A 120 11.96 -3.59 19.29
C LYS A 120 11.53 -2.75 18.11
N LEU A 121 10.38 -2.07 18.20
CA LEU A 121 9.85 -1.20 17.16
C LEU A 121 10.23 0.25 17.43
N THR A 122 10.66 0.96 16.38
CA THR A 122 11.01 2.38 16.43
C THR A 122 10.26 3.10 15.32
N HIS A 123 9.43 4.10 15.64
CA HIS A 123 8.71 4.86 14.61
C HIS A 123 9.67 5.58 13.66
N LEU A 124 9.33 5.52 12.38
CA LEU A 124 10.05 6.22 11.30
C LEU A 124 9.37 7.53 10.90
N ASN A 125 8.08 7.68 11.19
CA ASN A 125 7.36 8.86 10.73
C ASN A 125 7.88 10.16 11.39
N PRO A 126 8.23 11.20 10.62
CA PRO A 126 8.78 12.46 11.17
C PRO A 126 7.85 13.18 12.15
N VAL A 127 6.52 13.10 11.97
CA VAL A 127 5.55 13.73 12.88
C VAL A 127 5.52 13.00 14.22
N VAL A 128 5.51 11.66 14.19
CA VAL A 128 5.44 10.82 15.40
C VAL A 128 6.76 10.86 16.19
N THR A 129 7.90 10.84 15.48
CA THR A 129 9.22 10.98 16.11
C THR A 129 9.42 12.35 16.73
N ALA A 130 8.96 13.44 16.09
CA ALA A 130 9.01 14.79 16.65
C ALA A 130 8.15 14.96 17.92
N MET A 131 7.17 14.08 18.14
CA MET A 131 6.38 14.03 19.39
C MET A 131 7.12 13.31 20.53
N GLY A 132 8.32 12.77 20.29
CA GLY A 132 9.12 12.09 21.32
C GLY A 132 8.61 10.69 21.67
N VAL A 133 7.87 10.04 20.78
CA VAL A 133 7.37 8.68 21.01
C VAL A 133 8.53 7.70 21.14
N PRO A 134 8.65 6.96 22.27
CA PRO A 134 9.74 6.02 22.49
C PRO A 134 9.57 4.75 21.64
N SER A 135 10.66 3.99 21.51
CA SER A 135 10.58 2.64 20.96
C SER A 135 9.83 1.69 21.90
N THR A 136 9.15 0.70 21.34
CA THR A 136 8.36 -0.31 22.08
C THR A 136 8.97 -1.69 21.91
N GLU A 137 8.92 -2.53 22.95
CA GLU A 137 9.24 -3.96 22.83
C GLU A 137 7.94 -4.75 22.71
N VAL A 138 7.88 -5.63 21.70
CA VAL A 138 6.69 -6.41 21.40
C VAL A 138 7.05 -7.86 21.08
N MET A 139 6.10 -8.75 21.29
CA MET A 139 6.04 -10.09 20.72
C MET A 139 5.11 -10.06 19.51
N VAL A 140 5.58 -10.57 18.39
CA VAL A 140 4.77 -10.80 17.19
C VAL A 140 4.32 -12.25 17.20
N GLY A 141 3.02 -12.48 17.11
CA GLY A 141 2.40 -13.81 17.07
C GLY A 141 1.94 -14.23 15.68
N GLY A 142 0.81 -14.94 15.62
CA GLY A 142 0.23 -15.45 14.38
C GLY A 142 -0.22 -14.36 13.39
N THR A 143 -0.26 -14.72 12.11
CA THR A 143 -0.72 -13.87 11.01
C THR A 143 -2.23 -13.94 10.89
N ASP A 144 -2.91 -12.79 10.87
CA ASP A 144 -4.38 -12.70 10.79
C ASP A 144 -4.90 -11.85 9.61
N GLN A 145 -4.04 -11.09 8.94
CA GLN A 145 -4.39 -10.39 7.68
C GLN A 145 -3.31 -10.50 6.60
N LEU A 146 -3.75 -10.52 5.35
CA LEU A 146 -2.95 -10.31 4.15
C LEU A 146 -3.53 -9.13 3.38
N CYS A 147 -2.74 -8.08 3.18
CA CYS A 147 -3.12 -6.86 2.50
C CYS A 147 -2.48 -6.82 1.11
N LEU A 148 -3.32 -6.68 0.07
CA LEU A 148 -2.92 -6.75 -1.33
C LEU A 148 -3.19 -5.43 -2.05
N PRO A 149 -2.34 -5.00 -3.00
CA PRO A 149 -2.50 -3.74 -3.71
C PRO A 149 -3.73 -3.76 -4.62
N VAL A 150 -4.51 -2.67 -4.56
CA VAL A 150 -5.70 -2.43 -5.36
C VAL A 150 -5.67 -1.05 -6.00
N VAL A 151 -6.48 -0.87 -7.03
CA VAL A 151 -6.87 0.43 -7.56
C VAL A 151 -8.36 0.65 -7.35
N LYS A 152 -8.75 1.90 -7.06
CA LYS A 152 -10.15 2.33 -6.92
C LYS A 152 -10.69 2.91 -8.23
N ASN A 153 -11.93 2.55 -8.57
CA ASN A 153 -12.75 3.14 -9.64
C ASN A 153 -12.03 3.20 -11.00
N GLY A 154 -11.16 2.21 -11.29
CA GLY A 154 -10.39 2.15 -12.53
C GLY A 154 -9.35 3.26 -12.71
N LYS A 155 -9.02 4.05 -11.68
CA LYS A 155 -7.99 5.09 -11.73
C LYS A 155 -6.59 4.51 -11.59
N PHE A 156 -6.11 3.83 -12.63
CA PHE A 156 -4.79 3.19 -12.59
C PHE A 156 -3.66 4.22 -12.42
N PRO A 157 -2.62 3.87 -11.64
CA PRO A 157 -1.41 4.66 -11.57
C PRO A 157 -0.70 4.74 -12.93
N PRO A 158 0.21 5.73 -13.13
CA PRO A 158 1.21 5.67 -14.19
C PRO A 158 1.97 4.35 -14.17
N GLU A 159 2.46 3.90 -15.33
CA GLU A 159 3.09 2.58 -15.46
C GLU A 159 4.24 2.35 -14.48
N TRP A 160 5.11 3.34 -14.28
CA TRP A 160 6.22 3.23 -13.34
C TRP A 160 5.74 3.05 -11.89
N VAL A 161 4.69 3.77 -11.46
CA VAL A 161 4.08 3.57 -10.13
C VAL A 161 3.42 2.19 -10.05
N LEU A 162 2.74 1.75 -11.10
CA LEU A 162 2.13 0.42 -11.15
C LEU A 162 3.18 -0.68 -10.97
N GLN A 163 4.31 -0.55 -11.67
CA GLN A 163 5.42 -1.51 -11.59
C GLN A 163 5.94 -1.66 -10.16
N PHE A 164 5.92 -0.60 -9.36
CA PHE A 164 6.28 -0.61 -7.95
C PHE A 164 5.17 -1.17 -7.05
N VAL A 165 3.98 -0.56 -7.08
CA VAL A 165 2.89 -0.82 -6.11
C VAL A 165 2.35 -2.24 -6.22
N GLN A 166 2.37 -2.86 -7.41
CA GLN A 166 1.87 -4.21 -7.62
C GLN A 166 2.59 -5.31 -6.81
N TYR A 167 3.78 -5.02 -6.28
CA TYR A 167 4.57 -5.91 -5.43
C TYR A 167 4.49 -5.57 -3.93
N LEU A 168 3.76 -4.52 -3.56
CA LEU A 168 3.67 -4.07 -2.17
C LEU A 168 2.57 -4.82 -1.43
N ASP A 169 2.91 -6.04 -1.02
CA ASP A 169 2.02 -6.92 -0.28
C ASP A 169 2.47 -7.03 1.17
N LEU A 170 1.52 -6.87 2.09
CA LEU A 170 1.82 -6.88 3.52
C LEU A 170 1.10 -8.04 4.20
N LYS A 171 1.83 -8.83 5.00
CA LYS A 171 1.19 -9.72 5.98
C LYS A 171 1.15 -9.00 7.32
N CYS A 172 0.04 -9.10 8.04
CA CYS A 172 -0.12 -8.50 9.35
C CYS A 172 -0.30 -9.57 10.43
N SER A 173 0.53 -9.45 11.46
CA SER A 173 0.60 -10.39 12.57
C SER A 173 0.25 -9.70 13.88
N VAL A 174 -0.41 -10.43 14.78
CA VAL A 174 -0.89 -9.89 16.07
C VAL A 174 0.29 -9.48 16.96
N LEU A 175 0.13 -8.34 17.65
CA LEU A 175 1.11 -7.84 18.63
C LEU A 175 0.67 -8.09 20.07
N PHE A 176 1.65 -8.41 20.92
CA PHE A 176 1.49 -8.50 22.36
C PHE A 176 2.72 -7.94 23.12
N PRO A 177 2.55 -7.14 24.19
CA PRO A 177 1.28 -6.56 24.62
C PRO A 177 0.77 -5.51 23.63
N ALA A 178 -0.54 -5.28 23.60
CA ALA A 178 -1.15 -4.21 22.83
C ALA A 178 -0.89 -2.86 23.54
N ALA A 179 0.21 -2.20 23.19
CA ALA A 179 0.64 -0.95 23.83
C ALA A 179 -0.13 0.26 23.26
N PRO A 180 -0.70 1.14 24.09
CA PRO A 180 -1.34 2.36 23.61
C PRO A 180 -0.31 3.41 23.21
N LEU A 181 -0.58 4.12 22.11
CA LEU A 181 0.21 5.28 21.70
C LEU A 181 -0.28 6.58 22.35
N GLY A 182 -1.61 6.77 22.44
CA GLY A 182 -2.24 7.85 23.19
C GLY A 182 -2.12 9.25 22.58
N ILE A 183 -1.68 9.37 21.33
CA ILE A 183 -1.52 10.66 20.64
C ILE A 183 -2.77 11.07 19.85
N GLN A 184 -2.89 12.36 19.54
CA GLN A 184 -3.92 12.89 18.66
C GLN A 184 -3.30 13.36 17.34
N LEU A 185 -3.95 13.05 16.23
CA LEU A 185 -3.50 13.41 14.89
C LEU A 185 -4.64 14.00 14.07
N THR A 186 -4.30 14.87 13.13
CA THR A 186 -5.20 15.26 12.04
C THR A 186 -4.78 14.53 10.77
N LEU A 187 -5.67 13.72 10.20
CA LEU A 187 -5.46 12.96 8.97
C LEU A 187 -6.07 13.69 7.77
N SER A 188 -5.38 13.65 6.64
CA SER A 188 -5.91 14.07 5.33
C SER A 188 -5.58 13.04 4.27
N GLN A 189 -6.55 12.67 3.44
CA GLN A 189 -6.36 11.67 2.40
C GLN A 189 -5.34 12.12 1.36
N LEU A 190 -4.39 11.24 1.05
CA LEU A 190 -3.47 11.41 -0.09
C LEU A 190 -4.02 10.75 -1.35
N ASN A 191 -4.95 9.80 -1.21
CA ASN A 191 -5.51 9.11 -2.35
C ASN A 191 -6.41 10.04 -3.21
N PRO A 192 -6.21 10.12 -4.54
CA PRO A 192 -6.95 11.05 -5.40
C PRO A 192 -8.44 10.70 -5.60
N VAL A 193 -8.88 9.48 -5.25
CA VAL A 193 -10.32 9.12 -5.21
C VAL A 193 -10.97 9.60 -3.92
N LEU A 194 -10.20 9.73 -2.83
CA LEU A 194 -10.69 10.09 -1.50
C LEU A 194 -10.28 11.50 -1.05
N ALA A 195 -9.55 12.24 -1.88
CA ALA A 195 -8.98 13.55 -1.55
C ALA A 195 -10.01 14.61 -1.09
N ASN A 196 -11.28 14.45 -1.50
CA ASN A 196 -12.37 15.35 -1.12
C ASN A 196 -12.99 15.02 0.25
N LEU A 197 -12.57 13.93 0.91
CA LEU A 197 -13.00 13.65 2.28
C LEU A 197 -12.46 14.74 3.22
N PRO A 198 -13.27 15.22 4.17
CA PRO A 198 -12.81 16.21 5.15
C PRO A 198 -11.67 15.63 5.98
N LYS A 199 -10.78 16.52 6.43
CA LYS A 199 -9.73 16.17 7.38
C LYS A 199 -10.36 15.62 8.66
N GLN A 200 -9.74 14.62 9.25
CA GLN A 200 -10.27 13.93 10.43
C GLN A 200 -9.31 14.04 11.60
N GLN A 201 -9.84 14.41 12.76
CA GLN A 201 -9.09 14.28 14.01
C GLN A 201 -9.26 12.86 14.52
N VAL A 202 -8.17 12.21 14.93
CA VAL A 202 -8.20 10.85 15.47
C VAL A 202 -7.35 10.79 16.74
N LYS A 203 -7.81 10.01 17.72
CA LYS A 203 -7.00 9.54 18.82
C LYS A 203 -6.42 8.17 18.46
N VAL A 204 -5.11 8.02 18.54
CA VAL A 204 -4.42 6.74 18.29
C VAL A 204 -4.33 5.97 19.60
N ASN A 205 -4.88 4.76 19.62
CA ASN A 205 -5.01 3.93 20.81
C ASN A 205 -3.99 2.77 20.77
N GLU A 206 -4.43 1.53 20.95
CA GLU A 206 -3.57 0.35 21.08
C GLU A 206 -3.00 -0.14 19.73
N ALA A 207 -1.71 -0.49 19.72
CA ALA A 207 -1.08 -1.27 18.67
C ALA A 207 -1.65 -2.70 18.66
N ARG A 208 -2.19 -3.13 17.51
CA ARG A 208 -2.81 -4.45 17.35
C ARG A 208 -2.00 -5.38 16.48
N ARG A 209 -1.37 -4.85 15.44
CA ARG A 209 -0.69 -5.66 14.43
C ARG A 209 0.60 -5.00 13.96
N LEU A 210 1.55 -5.83 13.55
CA LEU A 210 2.67 -5.43 12.74
C LEU A 210 2.47 -5.99 11.34
N CYS A 211 2.42 -5.12 10.35
CA CYS A 211 2.38 -5.47 8.93
C CYS A 211 3.77 -5.37 8.33
N VAL A 212 4.21 -6.42 7.65
CA VAL A 212 5.56 -6.54 7.08
C VAL A 212 5.46 -7.01 5.63
N PRO A 213 6.44 -6.63 4.78
CA PRO A 213 6.39 -6.92 3.36
C PRO A 213 6.68 -8.40 3.11
N VAL A 214 5.91 -9.00 2.19
CA VAL A 214 5.99 -10.42 1.87
C VAL A 214 5.98 -10.69 0.38
N GLN A 215 6.72 -11.72 -0.01
CA GLN A 215 6.62 -12.34 -1.32
C GLN A 215 5.58 -13.46 -1.27
N LYS A 216 4.80 -13.60 -2.35
CA LYS A 216 3.86 -14.72 -2.54
C LYS A 216 4.41 -15.70 -3.56
N ASN A 217 4.32 -17.00 -3.30
CA ASN A 217 4.59 -18.09 -4.26
C ASN A 217 5.90 -17.90 -5.06
N ASP A 218 6.97 -17.43 -4.40
CA ASP A 218 8.27 -17.17 -5.03
C ASP A 218 8.20 -16.21 -6.24
N GLN A 219 7.20 -15.31 -6.27
CA GLN A 219 7.02 -14.28 -7.29
C GLN A 219 8.29 -13.46 -7.50
N LYS A 220 8.83 -13.42 -8.71
CA LYS A 220 9.98 -12.57 -9.03
C LYS A 220 9.63 -11.10 -8.85
N ILE A 221 10.38 -10.42 -7.98
CA ILE A 221 10.31 -8.98 -7.72
C ILE A 221 11.59 -8.36 -8.30
N PRO A 222 11.51 -7.32 -9.14
CA PRO A 222 12.69 -6.58 -9.59
C PRO A 222 13.52 -6.09 -8.39
N SER A 223 14.84 -6.19 -8.48
CA SER A 223 15.73 -5.95 -7.33
C SER A 223 15.68 -4.50 -6.84
N ASP A 224 15.57 -3.56 -7.77
CA ASP A 224 15.44 -2.12 -7.50
C ASP A 224 14.15 -1.78 -6.74
N ILE A 225 13.05 -2.50 -7.01
CA ILE A 225 11.80 -2.39 -6.23
C ILE A 225 11.96 -3.08 -4.87
N LEU A 226 12.51 -4.30 -4.86
CA LEU A 226 12.74 -5.07 -3.64
C LEU A 226 13.59 -4.29 -2.63
N ASP A 227 14.60 -3.56 -3.13
CA ASP A 227 15.50 -2.73 -2.33
C ASP A 227 14.76 -1.70 -1.47
N VAL A 228 13.60 -1.23 -1.96
CA VAL A 228 12.72 -0.28 -1.25
C VAL A 228 11.65 -1.01 -0.45
N ILE A 229 10.84 -1.87 -1.08
CA ILE A 229 9.63 -2.40 -0.44
C ILE A 229 9.91 -3.34 0.74
N GLN A 230 11.10 -3.96 0.80
CA GLN A 230 11.48 -4.83 1.92
C GLN A 230 11.55 -4.09 3.27
N TRP A 231 11.58 -2.76 3.24
CA TRP A 231 11.64 -1.89 4.42
C TRP A 231 10.28 -1.31 4.83
N VAL A 232 9.20 -1.69 4.15
CA VAL A 232 7.85 -1.18 4.44
C VAL A 232 7.23 -1.97 5.58
N ASP A 233 7.41 -1.48 6.79
CA ASP A 233 6.82 -2.08 7.98
C ASP A 233 5.92 -1.08 8.69
N LEU A 234 4.70 -1.51 8.97
CA LEU A 234 3.66 -0.67 9.54
C LEU A 234 3.15 -1.29 10.85
N GLU A 235 3.21 -0.52 11.93
CA GLU A 235 2.48 -0.85 13.15
C GLU A 235 1.05 -0.29 13.02
N LYS A 236 0.05 -1.18 13.08
CA LYS A 236 -1.37 -0.82 12.99
C LYS A 236 -1.96 -0.61 14.37
N PHE A 237 -2.45 0.59 14.59
CA PHE A 237 -3.12 1.01 15.82
C PHE A 237 -4.63 1.10 15.61
N ASP A 238 -5.40 0.76 16.64
CA ASP A 238 -6.80 1.17 16.68
C ASP A 238 -6.90 2.70 16.79
N ILE A 239 -7.89 3.29 16.14
CA ILE A 239 -8.16 4.72 16.21
C ILE A 239 -9.60 5.00 16.64
N THR A 240 -9.77 6.10 17.39
CA THR A 240 -11.08 6.66 17.69
C THR A 240 -11.21 7.99 16.96
N PRO A 241 -12.15 8.10 16.00
CA PRO A 241 -12.44 9.38 15.34
C PRO A 241 -12.95 10.41 16.34
N GLY A 242 -12.53 11.66 16.18
CA GLY A 242 -13.08 12.80 16.91
C GLY A 242 -14.52 13.12 16.49
N PRO A 243 -15.16 14.10 17.15
CA PRO A 243 -16.50 14.56 16.80
C PRO A 243 -16.58 14.97 15.31
N THR A 244 -17.67 14.54 14.68
CA THR A 244 -17.80 13.97 13.32
C THR A 244 -17.55 14.90 12.13
N PRO A 245 -17.26 14.30 10.97
CA PRO A 245 -18.00 14.57 9.74
C PRO A 245 -18.68 13.29 9.23
N GLY A 246 -19.95 13.08 9.63
CA GLY A 246 -20.93 12.13 9.05
C GLY A 246 -20.54 10.64 8.88
N PRO A 247 -21.52 9.75 8.59
CA PRO A 247 -21.22 8.42 8.09
C PRO A 247 -20.61 8.55 6.68
N ILE A 248 -19.42 7.96 6.47
CA ILE A 248 -18.88 7.76 5.14
C ILE A 248 -19.53 6.49 4.62
N ALA A 249 -20.59 6.60 3.81
CA ALA A 249 -21.14 5.48 3.04
C ALA A 249 -20.67 5.62 1.58
N LEU A 250 -19.36 5.39 1.37
CA LEU A 250 -18.75 5.54 0.05
C LEU A 250 -18.55 4.17 -0.60
N ALA A 251 -19.25 3.94 -1.72
CA ALA A 251 -19.05 2.76 -2.54
C ALA A 251 -17.86 2.97 -3.50
N LEU A 252 -17.04 1.95 -3.62
CA LEU A 252 -15.84 1.89 -4.45
C LEU A 252 -15.81 0.59 -5.23
N ASP A 253 -15.33 0.65 -6.47
CA ASP A 253 -14.98 -0.54 -7.24
C ASP A 253 -13.47 -0.75 -7.15
N LEU A 254 -13.04 -1.93 -6.71
CA LEU A 254 -11.64 -2.28 -6.54
C LEU A 254 -11.19 -3.26 -7.62
N THR A 255 -9.98 -3.06 -8.13
CA THR A 255 -9.30 -4.02 -9.02
C THR A 255 -7.93 -4.34 -8.44
N HIS A 256 -7.55 -5.62 -8.36
CA HIS A 256 -6.23 -5.99 -7.86
C HIS A 256 -5.12 -5.64 -8.83
N LEU A 257 -4.04 -5.14 -8.24
CA LEU A 257 -2.81 -4.86 -8.97
C LEU A 257 -1.82 -6.02 -8.83
N ASN A 258 -1.96 -6.86 -7.79
CA ASN A 258 -1.04 -7.97 -7.60
C ASN A 258 -1.08 -8.94 -8.81
N PRO A 259 0.06 -9.24 -9.46
CA PRO A 259 0.09 -10.08 -10.66
C PRO A 259 -0.51 -11.47 -10.47
N LEU A 260 -0.36 -12.09 -9.29
CA LEU A 260 -0.91 -13.41 -8.98
C LEU A 260 -2.44 -13.39 -8.82
N MET A 261 -3.02 -12.23 -8.49
CA MET A 261 -4.46 -12.05 -8.28
C MET A 261 -5.11 -11.21 -9.39
N SER A 262 -4.40 -10.97 -10.48
CA SER A 262 -4.89 -10.18 -11.63
C SER A 262 -6.15 -10.74 -12.28
N ALA A 263 -6.40 -12.05 -12.14
CA ALA A 263 -7.58 -12.74 -12.64
C ALA A 263 -8.77 -12.75 -11.67
N TRP A 264 -8.63 -12.21 -10.46
CA TRP A 264 -9.76 -12.12 -9.53
C TRP A 264 -10.80 -11.13 -10.09
N PRO A 265 -12.09 -11.37 -9.81
CA PRO A 265 -13.13 -10.45 -10.21
C PRO A 265 -12.96 -9.12 -9.46
N ARG A 266 -13.44 -8.04 -10.09
CA ARG A 266 -13.51 -6.73 -9.42
C ARG A 266 -14.33 -6.84 -8.15
N GLU A 267 -13.90 -6.15 -7.12
CA GLU A 267 -14.60 -6.11 -5.84
C GLU A 267 -15.42 -4.84 -5.71
N ARG A 268 -16.48 -4.91 -4.91
CA ARG A 268 -17.14 -3.72 -4.39
C ARG A 268 -16.74 -3.52 -2.93
N ALA A 269 -16.52 -2.28 -2.53
CA ALA A 269 -16.28 -1.91 -1.14
C ALA A 269 -17.17 -0.74 -0.74
N VAL A 270 -17.94 -0.90 0.33
CA VAL A 270 -18.63 0.20 1.01
C VAL A 270 -17.85 0.51 2.27
N LEU A 271 -17.18 1.67 2.29
CA LEU A 271 -16.54 2.16 3.50
C LEU A 271 -17.63 2.47 4.52
N SER A 272 -17.40 2.15 5.79
CA SER A 272 -18.33 2.44 6.90
C SER A 272 -17.73 3.35 7.97
N GLY A 273 -16.41 3.41 8.05
CA GLY A 273 -15.68 4.31 8.94
C GLY A 273 -14.22 3.88 9.10
N PRO A 274 -13.33 4.83 9.46
CA PRO A 274 -11.94 4.52 9.78
C PRO A 274 -11.87 3.77 11.11
N VAL A 275 -11.02 2.75 11.17
CA VAL A 275 -10.90 1.86 12.34
C VAL A 275 -9.46 1.68 12.79
N GLN A 276 -8.49 1.78 11.88
CA GLN A 276 -7.08 1.61 12.22
C GLN A 276 -6.18 2.58 11.45
N LEU A 277 -5.00 2.86 12.01
CA LEU A 277 -3.94 3.65 11.39
C LEU A 277 -2.64 2.84 11.39
N GLY A 278 -2.07 2.59 10.21
CA GLY A 278 -0.74 2.03 10.02
C GLY A 278 0.31 3.14 10.03
N LEU A 279 1.24 3.07 10.99
CA LEU A 279 2.37 4.01 11.11
C LEU A 279 3.69 3.28 10.81
N PRO A 280 4.62 3.90 10.08
CA PRO A 280 5.85 3.24 9.69
C PRO A 280 6.80 3.08 10.87
N VAL A 281 7.41 1.89 10.96
CA VAL A 281 8.34 1.51 12.03
C VAL A 281 9.56 0.79 11.46
N ALA A 282 10.68 0.87 12.15
CA ALA A 282 11.84 0.00 11.98
C ALA A 282 11.85 -1.07 13.07
N LYS A 283 12.53 -2.18 12.81
CA LYS A 283 12.70 -3.30 13.75
C LYS A 283 14.14 -3.39 14.24
N ASN A 284 14.33 -3.62 15.53
CA ASN A 284 15.62 -3.93 16.17
C ASN A 284 16.73 -2.92 15.83
N GLY A 285 16.36 -1.63 15.70
CA GLY A 285 17.29 -0.55 15.33
C GLY A 285 17.80 -0.61 13.88
N LYS A 286 17.29 -1.52 13.04
CA LYS A 286 17.61 -1.58 11.61
C LYS A 286 16.74 -0.57 10.86
N ILE A 287 17.26 0.66 10.75
CA ILE A 287 16.66 1.74 9.98
C ILE A 287 16.90 1.49 8.49
N PRO A 288 15.91 1.72 7.61
CA PRO A 288 16.11 1.64 6.17
C PRO A 288 17.24 2.58 5.70
N PRO A 289 18.03 2.21 4.68
CA PRO A 289 19.06 3.10 4.14
C PRO A 289 18.43 4.32 3.44
N GLY A 290 19.14 5.45 3.49
CA GLY A 290 18.76 6.75 2.92
C GLY A 290 19.94 7.42 2.25
#